data_AF-S7I6X7-F1
#
_entry.id   AF-S7I6X7-F1
#
_cell.length_a   1.000
_cell.length_b   1.000
_cell.length_c   1.000
_cell.angle_alpha   90.00
_cell.angle_beta   90.00
_cell.angle_gamma   90.00
#
_symmetry.space_group_name_H-M   'P 1'
#
loop_
_entity.id
_entity.type
_entity.pdbx_description
1 polymer ?
#
loop_
_entity_poly.entity_id
_entity_poly.type
_entity_poly.pdbx_seq_one_letter_code
_entity_poly.pdbx_strand_id
1 'polypeptide(L)'
;MQVDGQIDGQIHVEKSLVISESGIVSGEIYAEHVIVNGEFEGTCHADKIEILSKGRVNGSIYSDDLSIEQGGRFNGVTHPAAHTKVAELVEISEMKMVAEG
;
A
#
# COMPACT_ATOMS: atom_id res chain seq x y z
N MET A 1 1.02 -3.55 -9.96
CA MET A 1 -0.11 -2.77 -10.48
C MET A 1 0.30 -1.31 -10.56
N GLN A 2 -0.13 -0.58 -11.58
CA GLN A 2 0.09 0.87 -11.69
C GLN A 2 -1.26 1.58 -11.80
N VAL A 3 -1.36 2.74 -11.17
CA VAL A 3 -2.55 3.60 -11.16
C VAL A 3 -2.18 4.93 -11.80
N ASP A 4 -2.78 5.21 -12.96
CA ASP A 4 -2.59 6.45 -13.72
C ASP A 4 -3.82 7.37 -13.72
N GLY A 5 -4.87 6.98 -13.01
CA GLY A 5 -6.12 7.74 -12.87
C GLY A 5 -6.63 7.70 -11.44
N GLN A 6 -7.94 7.77 -11.26
CA GLN A 6 -8.57 7.82 -9.96
C GLN A 6 -9.11 6.46 -9.51
N ILE A 7 -8.82 6.08 -8.27
CA ILE A 7 -9.42 4.92 -7.60
C ILE A 7 -9.92 5.34 -6.23
N ASP A 8 -11.20 5.03 -5.95
CA ASP A 8 -11.82 5.20 -4.65
C ASP A 8 -12.24 3.82 -4.12
N GLY A 9 -11.69 3.42 -2.97
CA GLY A 9 -12.01 2.14 -2.32
C GLY A 9 -10.79 1.38 -1.84
N GLN A 10 -10.91 0.05 -1.82
CA GLN A 10 -9.89 -0.84 -1.28
C GLN A 10 -9.09 -1.51 -2.39
N ILE A 11 -7.76 -1.47 -2.29
CA ILE A 11 -6.82 -2.02 -3.26
C ILE A 11 -5.99 -3.11 -2.57
N HIS A 12 -5.99 -4.31 -3.14
CA HIS A 12 -5.12 -5.41 -2.74
C HIS A 12 -4.20 -5.78 -3.89
N VAL A 13 -2.89 -5.72 -3.64
CA VAL A 13 -1.86 -6.08 -4.63
C VAL A 13 -0.80 -6.90 -3.94
N GLU A 14 -0.56 -8.13 -4.37
CA GLU A 14 0.40 -9.02 -3.67
C GLU A 14 1.81 -8.44 -3.61
N LYS A 15 2.28 -7.79 -4.69
CA LYS A 15 3.65 -7.28 -4.79
C LYS A 15 3.72 -5.76 -4.69
N SER A 16 3.74 -5.10 -5.84
CA SER A 16 3.99 -3.65 -5.90
C SER A 16 2.82 -2.88 -6.49
N LEU A 17 2.38 -1.83 -5.78
CA LEU A 17 1.46 -0.82 -6.25
C LEU A 17 2.23 0.48 -6.53
N VAL A 18 2.04 1.05 -7.71
CA VAL A 18 2.61 2.36 -8.08
C VAL A 18 1.48 3.33 -8.36
N ILE A 19 1.42 4.42 -7.61
CA ILE A 19 0.56 5.57 -7.90
C ILE A 19 1.42 6.54 -8.71
N SER A 20 1.15 6.65 -10.01
CA SER A 20 1.92 7.54 -10.88
C SER A 20 1.59 9.00 -10.60
N GLU A 21 2.28 9.94 -11.27
CA GLU A 21 2.07 11.37 -11.04
C GLU A 21 0.64 11.85 -11.29
N SER A 22 -0.09 11.22 -12.22
CA SER A 22 -1.51 11.51 -12.47
C SER A 22 -2.46 10.64 -11.64
N GLY A 23 -1.92 9.68 -10.88
CA GLY A 23 -2.67 8.77 -10.05
C GLY A 23 -3.21 9.44 -8.79
N ILE A 24 -4.48 9.18 -8.48
CA ILE A 24 -5.16 9.63 -7.27
C ILE A 24 -5.83 8.41 -6.65
N VAL A 25 -5.48 8.09 -5.41
CA VAL A 25 -6.08 6.96 -4.69
C VAL A 25 -6.67 7.45 -3.37
N SER A 26 -7.93 7.13 -3.12
CA SER A 26 -8.61 7.40 -1.86
C SER A 26 -9.14 6.09 -1.27
N GLY A 27 -8.69 5.73 -0.08
CA GLY A 27 -9.18 4.55 0.64
C GLY A 27 -8.08 3.71 1.28
N GLU A 28 -8.15 2.39 1.10
CA GLU A 28 -7.29 1.43 1.81
C GLU A 28 -6.40 0.66 0.82
N ILE A 29 -5.09 0.60 1.10
CA ILE A 29 -4.11 -0.10 0.29
C ILE A 29 -3.47 -1.22 1.11
N TYR A 30 -3.38 -2.41 0.50
CA TYR A 30 -2.63 -3.56 1.01
C TYR A 30 -1.66 -4.06 -0.07
N ALA A 31 -0.36 -3.95 0.17
CA ALA A 31 0.67 -4.47 -0.73
C ALA A 31 2.00 -4.73 -0.03
N GLU A 32 2.89 -5.57 -0.58
CA GLU A 32 4.27 -5.66 -0.05
C GLU A 32 5.02 -4.33 -0.24
N HIS A 33 4.83 -3.68 -1.39
CA HIS A 33 5.56 -2.46 -1.74
C HIS A 33 4.65 -1.41 -2.38
N VAL A 34 4.65 -0.18 -1.85
CA VAL A 34 3.88 0.94 -2.40
C VAL A 34 4.81 2.09 -2.77
N ILE A 35 4.71 2.55 -4.02
CA ILE A 35 5.44 3.71 -4.53
C ILE A 35 4.42 4.80 -4.85
N VAL A 36 4.56 5.98 -4.23
CA VAL A 36 3.65 7.11 -4.40
C VAL A 36 4.38 8.25 -5.09
N ASN A 37 3.99 8.55 -6.33
CA ASN A 37 4.43 9.74 -7.08
C ASN A 37 3.27 10.69 -7.44
N GLY A 38 2.03 10.30 -7.11
CA GLY A 38 0.81 11.11 -7.24
C GLY A 38 0.19 11.43 -5.89
N GLU A 39 -1.12 11.26 -5.76
CA GLU A 39 -1.87 11.58 -4.54
C GLU A 39 -2.49 10.33 -3.91
N PHE A 40 -2.34 10.20 -2.60
CA PHE A 40 -2.95 9.16 -1.79
C PHE A 40 -3.60 9.76 -0.55
N GLU A 41 -4.87 9.42 -0.31
CA GLU A 41 -5.60 9.75 0.90
C GLU A 41 -6.21 8.49 1.54
N GLY A 42 -5.87 8.21 2.79
CA GLY A 42 -6.45 7.09 3.55
C GLY A 42 -5.43 6.26 4.32
N THR A 43 -5.60 4.93 4.30
CA THR A 43 -4.80 4.00 5.11
C THR A 43 -4.00 3.05 4.23
N CYS A 44 -2.69 2.99 4.43
CA CYS A 44 -1.79 2.11 3.69
C CYS A 44 -1.14 1.09 4.62
N HIS A 45 -1.29 -0.19 4.28
CA HIS A 45 -0.62 -1.33 4.90
C HIS A 45 0.37 -1.90 3.90
N ALA A 46 1.67 -1.73 4.17
CA ALA A 46 2.71 -2.31 3.33
C ALA A 46 4.00 -2.59 4.09
N ASP A 47 4.79 -3.53 3.58
CA ASP A 47 6.11 -3.81 4.15
C ASP A 47 7.09 -2.67 3.85
N LYS A 48 6.99 -2.11 2.63
CA LYS A 48 7.78 -0.98 2.16
C LYS A 48 6.93 0.10 1.51
N ILE A 49 7.20 1.36 1.84
CA ILE A 49 6.54 2.52 1.23
C ILE A 49 7.59 3.55 0.81
N GLU A 50 7.52 3.98 -0.44
CA GLU A 50 8.37 5.02 -1.03
C GLU A 50 7.51 6.20 -1.50
N ILE A 51 7.65 7.35 -0.85
CA ILE A 51 7.03 8.61 -1.30
C ILE A 51 8.06 9.37 -2.14
N LEU A 52 7.84 9.39 -3.45
CA LEU A 52 8.74 10.04 -4.41
C LEU A 52 8.56 11.57 -4.42
N SER A 53 9.43 12.27 -5.14
CA SER A 53 9.48 13.74 -5.18
C SER A 53 8.16 14.48 -5.47
N LYS A 54 7.19 13.86 -6.16
CA LYS A 54 5.85 14.45 -6.42
C LYS A 54 4.73 13.80 -5.59
N GLY A 55 5.05 12.75 -4.84
CA GLY A 55 4.12 12.01 -4.01
C GLY A 55 3.56 12.86 -2.87
N ARG A 56 2.24 12.77 -2.68
CA ARG A 56 1.50 13.38 -1.57
C ARG A 56 0.67 12.32 -0.88
N VAL A 57 0.95 12.08 0.38
CA VAL A 57 0.20 11.15 1.22
C VAL A 57 -0.47 11.91 2.35
N ASN A 58 -1.79 11.76 2.48
CA ASN A 58 -2.56 12.19 3.64
C ASN A 58 -3.21 10.97 4.31
N GLY A 59 -2.88 10.70 5.59
CA GLY A 59 -3.54 9.64 6.35
C GLY A 59 -2.63 8.75 7.18
N SER A 60 -2.93 7.45 7.25
CA SER A 60 -2.25 6.52 8.15
C SER A 60 -1.42 5.51 7.39
N ILE A 61 -0.16 5.35 7.78
CA ILE A 61 0.76 4.35 7.23
C ILE A 61 1.08 3.31 8.29
N TYR A 62 0.98 2.03 7.92
CA TYR A 62 1.44 0.87 8.69
C TYR A 62 2.57 0.21 7.89
N SER A 63 3.82 0.47 8.28
CA SER A 63 5.02 -0.05 7.62
C SER A 63 6.22 0.07 8.55
N ASP A 64 7.16 -0.86 8.43
CA ASP A 64 8.47 -0.79 9.09
C ASP A 64 9.57 -0.22 8.17
N ASP A 65 9.30 -0.08 6.87
CA ASP A 65 10.19 0.56 5.89
C ASP A 65 9.45 1.69 5.16
N LEU A 66 9.72 2.93 5.57
CA LEU A 66 9.16 4.15 4.97
C LEU A 66 10.29 5.07 4.53
N SER A 67 10.29 5.45 3.26
CA SER A 67 11.18 6.46 2.69
C SER A 67 10.40 7.63 2.09
N ILE A 68 10.93 8.84 2.25
CA ILE A 68 10.37 10.06 1.66
C ILE A 68 11.51 10.79 0.93
N GLU A 69 11.40 10.89 -0.38
CA GLU A 69 12.34 11.63 -1.20
C GLU A 69 12.19 13.15 -1.04
N GLN A 70 13.22 13.90 -1.46
CA GLN A 70 13.16 15.35 -1.51
C GLN A 70 11.99 15.81 -2.39
N GLY A 71 11.08 16.60 -1.80
CA GLY A 71 9.86 17.09 -2.46
C GLY A 71 8.60 16.29 -2.14
N GLY A 72 8.76 15.02 -1.72
CA GLY A 72 7.67 14.18 -1.24
C GLY A 72 7.02 14.76 0.01
N ARG A 73 5.69 14.61 0.12
CA ARG A 73 4.91 15.14 1.24
C ARG A 73 4.14 14.03 1.93
N PHE A 74 4.35 13.93 3.23
CA PHE A 74 3.57 13.08 4.11
C PHE A 74 2.89 13.95 5.16
N ASN A 75 1.58 13.79 5.32
CA ASN A 75 0.78 14.46 6.33
C ASN A 75 -0.14 13.45 7.00
N GLY A 76 0.24 13.01 8.19
CA GLY A 76 -0.54 12.03 8.93
C GLY A 76 0.27 11.29 9.98
N VAL A 77 -0.08 10.04 10.23
CA VAL A 77 0.48 9.22 11.31
C VAL A 77 1.09 7.94 10.77
N THR A 78 2.23 7.56 11.33
CA THR A 78 2.88 6.29 11.04
C THR A 78 2.72 5.35 12.23
N HIS A 79 2.55 4.07 11.92
CA HIS A 79 2.50 2.98 12.87
C HIS A 79 3.47 1.88 12.41
N PRO A 80 4.01 1.08 13.34
CA PRO A 80 4.70 -0.16 12.99
C PRO A 80 3.82 -1.03 12.11
N ALA A 81 4.44 -1.87 11.27
CA ALA A 81 3.68 -2.84 10.50
C ALA A 81 2.81 -3.67 11.47
N ALA A 82 1.50 -3.75 11.18
CA ALA A 82 0.65 -4.69 11.88
C ALA A 82 1.21 -6.08 11.57
N HIS A 83 1.60 -6.84 12.59
CA HIS A 83 2.26 -8.14 12.45
C HIS A 83 1.30 -9.25 11.96
N THR A 84 0.46 -8.93 10.98
CA THR A 84 -0.37 -9.83 10.21
C THR A 84 0.28 -9.92 8.84
N LYS A 85 1.20 -10.90 8.69
CA LYS A 85 1.85 -11.17 7.42
C LYS A 85 0.78 -11.43 6.37
N VAL A 86 0.76 -10.61 5.30
CA VAL A 86 -0.10 -10.83 4.12
C VAL A 86 0.10 -12.22 3.51
N ALA A 87 1.28 -12.83 3.69
CA ALA A 87 1.57 -14.21 3.32
C ALA A 87 0.66 -15.25 3.98
N GLU A 88 0.16 -14.98 5.20
CA GLU A 88 -0.59 -15.96 5.99
C GLU A 88 -2.07 -16.07 5.54
N LEU A 89 -2.58 -15.11 4.77
CA LEU A 89 -3.93 -15.17 4.18
C LEU A 89 -3.98 -16.05 2.92
N VAL A 90 -2.88 -16.18 2.19
CA VAL A 90 -2.80 -17.01 0.97
C VAL A 90 -2.74 -18.50 1.32
N GLU A 91 -2.02 -18.86 2.38
CA GLU A 91 -1.86 -20.25 2.83
C GLU A 91 -3.17 -20.90 3.33
N ILE A 92 -4.12 -20.12 3.87
CA ILE A 92 -5.41 -20.65 4.35
C ILE A 92 -6.31 -21.09 3.17
N SER A 93 -6.15 -20.45 2.00
CA SER A 93 -6.84 -20.82 0.77
C SER A 93 -6.38 -22.18 0.23
N GLU A 94 -5.07 -22.46 0.29
CA GLU A 94 -4.48 -23.68 -0.25
C GLU A 94 -4.72 -24.90 0.63
N MET A 95 -4.73 -24.75 1.96
CA MET A 95 -5.01 -25.86 2.89
C MET A 95 -6.45 -26.39 2.81
N LYS A 96 -7.41 -25.59 2.37
CA LYS A 96 -8.82 -26.01 2.32
C LYS A 96 -9.12 -27.00 1.19
N MET A 97 -8.33 -26.99 0.10
CA MET A 97 -8.52 -27.90 -1.04
C MET A 97 -7.96 -29.32 -0.80
N VAL A 98 -7.11 -29.50 0.20
CA VAL A 98 -6.48 -30.80 0.50
C VAL A 98 -7.29 -31.61 1.53
N ALA A 99 -8.19 -30.97 2.27
CA ALA A 99 -8.93 -31.60 3.37
C ALA A 99 -10.26 -32.26 2.95
N GLU A 100 -10.70 -32.12 1.69
CA GLU A 100 -11.94 -32.71 1.16
C GLU A 100 -11.71 -33.85 0.15
N GLY A 101 -10.51 -34.45 0.12
CA GLY A 101 -10.15 -35.60 -0.73
C GLY A 101 -10.04 -36.91 0.03
#